data_AF-A0A844LZP8-F1
#
_entry.id   AF-A0A844LZP8-F1
#
_cell.length_a   1.000
_cell.length_b   1.000
_cell.length_c   1.000
_cell.angle_alpha   90.00
_cell.angle_beta   90.00
_cell.angle_gamma   90.00
#
_symmetry.space_group_name_H-M   'P 1'
#
loop_
_entity.id
_entity.type
_entity.pdbx_description
1 polymer ?
#
loop_
_entity_poly.entity_id
_entity_poly.type
_entity_poly.pdbx_seq_one_letter_code
_entity_poly.pdbx_strand_id
1 'polypeptide(L)'
;MNASSLTLQSFGRALKYSLSILVLAFSLMGIHTSAQAAIEVYEFNSPSQEAQYKALIEEFRCPKCQNQNLAGSDSQIAQDLKRKTYEMVIAGQSDAQIREYMYERYGDFISYKPPVRPSTWILWYFPPLILILLVAGWLWRTKQGQRNKALATAQAAQSDTKAASRLTDADKIESELSSEEAAKLNALLRKHGSTSDANSPTKRSDSDLK
;
A
#
# COMPACT_ATOMS: atom_id res chain seq x y z
N MET A 1 12.15 -80.77 15.08
CA MET A 1 12.97 -79.69 14.47
C MET A 1 12.73 -78.45 15.32
N ASN A 2 13.72 -78.07 16.10
CA ASN A 2 13.53 -77.42 17.41
C ASN A 2 13.44 -75.90 17.30
N ALA A 3 12.42 -75.30 17.92
CA ALA A 3 12.17 -73.86 17.97
C ALA A 3 13.24 -73.05 18.76
N SER A 4 14.17 -73.74 19.43
CA SER A 4 15.16 -73.15 20.34
C SER A 4 16.38 -72.50 19.65
N SER A 5 16.63 -72.77 18.36
CA SER A 5 17.81 -72.24 17.64
C SER A 5 17.55 -70.88 16.97
N LEU A 6 16.29 -70.56 16.65
CA LEU A 6 15.90 -69.29 16.02
C LEU A 6 15.92 -68.12 17.01
N THR A 7 15.66 -68.39 18.30
CA THR A 7 15.68 -67.36 19.35
C THR A 7 17.10 -66.88 19.63
N LEU A 8 18.09 -67.78 19.82
CA LEU A 8 19.48 -67.39 20.09
C LEU A 8 20.11 -66.54 18.97
N GLN A 9 19.80 -66.84 17.70
CA GLN A 9 20.36 -66.09 16.56
C GLN A 9 19.73 -64.69 16.40
N SER A 10 18.46 -64.53 16.79
CA SER A 10 17.77 -63.24 16.82
C SER A 10 18.28 -62.34 17.95
N PHE A 11 18.54 -62.90 19.14
CA PHE A 11 19.11 -62.17 20.29
C PHE A 11 20.53 -61.67 20.01
N GLY A 12 21.38 -62.48 19.36
CA GLY A 12 22.74 -62.06 18.99
C GLY A 12 22.78 -60.96 17.93
N ARG A 13 21.80 -60.91 17.01
CA ARG A 13 21.66 -59.81 16.04
C ARG A 13 21.12 -58.56 16.69
N ALA A 14 20.07 -58.67 17.53
CA ALA A 14 19.50 -57.55 18.26
C ALA A 14 20.52 -56.88 19.20
N LEU A 15 21.35 -57.65 19.90
CA LEU A 15 22.39 -57.13 20.78
C LEU A 15 23.50 -56.38 20.01
N LYS A 16 23.90 -56.89 18.84
CA LYS A 16 24.87 -56.22 17.95
C LYS A 16 24.32 -54.92 17.37
N TYR A 17 23.05 -54.89 16.97
CA TYR A 17 22.41 -53.66 16.48
C TYR A 17 22.20 -52.63 17.59
N SER A 18 21.78 -53.05 18.79
CA SER A 18 21.69 -52.14 19.95
C SER A 18 23.04 -51.54 20.33
N LEU A 19 24.12 -52.34 20.32
CA LEU A 19 25.47 -51.83 20.60
C LEU A 19 25.93 -50.86 19.50
N SER A 20 25.65 -51.16 18.23
CA SER A 20 25.99 -50.28 17.10
C SER A 20 25.20 -48.96 17.13
N ILE A 21 23.90 -49.00 17.49
CA ILE A 21 23.07 -47.81 17.67
C ILE A 21 23.58 -46.96 18.83
N LEU A 22 23.99 -47.58 19.94
CA LEU A 22 24.51 -46.88 21.11
C LEU A 22 25.87 -46.21 20.82
N VAL A 23 26.76 -46.87 20.07
CA VAL A 23 28.03 -46.28 19.60
C VAL A 23 27.77 -45.14 18.61
N LEU A 24 26.82 -45.29 17.69
CA LEU A 24 26.45 -44.23 16.75
C LEU A 24 25.87 -43.01 17.49
N ALA A 25 24.99 -43.24 18.46
CA ALA A 25 24.41 -42.19 19.30
C ALA A 25 25.47 -41.48 20.16
N PHE A 26 26.44 -42.22 20.71
CA PHE A 26 27.55 -41.63 21.47
C PHE A 26 28.51 -40.83 20.57
N SER A 27 28.74 -41.28 19.34
CA SER A 27 29.49 -40.54 18.30
C SER A 27 28.78 -39.24 17.89
N LEU A 28 27.46 -39.26 17.79
CA LEU A 28 26.63 -38.08 17.48
C LEU A 28 26.61 -37.05 18.63
N MET A 29 26.74 -37.49 19.90
CA MET A 29 26.78 -36.58 21.06
C MET A 29 28.18 -36.03 21.38
N GLY A 30 29.25 -36.57 20.79
CA GLY A 30 30.64 -36.32 21.21
C GLY A 30 31.30 -35.02 20.73
N ILE A 31 30.62 -34.15 19.97
CA ILE A 31 31.22 -32.96 19.37
C ILE A 31 30.58 -31.67 19.91
N HIS A 32 30.73 -31.46 21.21
CA HIS A 32 30.56 -30.13 21.80
C HIS A 32 31.86 -29.74 22.47
N THR A 33 32.85 -29.38 21.65
CA THR A 33 34.00 -28.60 22.11
C THR A 33 33.48 -27.24 22.56
N SER A 34 33.53 -26.98 23.87
CA SER A 34 33.33 -25.66 24.42
C SER A 34 34.40 -24.73 23.87
N ALA A 35 33.99 -23.71 23.11
CA ALA A 35 34.89 -22.68 22.64
C ALA A 35 35.32 -21.79 23.82
N GLN A 36 36.60 -21.80 24.17
CA GLN A 36 37.19 -20.81 25.06
C GLN A 36 37.23 -19.48 24.32
N ALA A 37 36.26 -18.60 24.58
CA ALA A 37 36.33 -17.21 24.13
C ALA A 37 37.44 -16.50 24.91
N ALA A 38 38.50 -16.07 24.20
CA ALA A 38 39.52 -15.22 24.79
C ALA A 38 38.91 -13.82 24.93
N ILE A 39 38.53 -13.44 26.14
CA ILE A 39 38.04 -12.08 26.41
C ILE A 39 39.25 -11.15 26.39
N GLU A 40 39.43 -10.41 25.30
CA GLU A 40 40.37 -9.30 25.24
C GLU A 40 39.87 -8.20 26.19
N VAL A 41 40.50 -8.10 27.36
CA VAL A 41 40.21 -7.05 28.34
C VAL A 41 41.00 -5.81 27.96
N TYR A 42 40.30 -4.78 27.49
CA TYR A 42 40.85 -3.45 27.24
C TYR A 42 40.63 -2.54 28.45
N GLU A 43 41.61 -1.71 28.79
CA GLU A 43 41.50 -0.74 29.88
C GLU A 43 41.00 0.62 29.35
N PHE A 44 39.95 1.17 29.95
CA PHE A 44 39.39 2.46 29.52
C PHE A 44 39.60 3.55 30.58
N ASN A 45 39.80 4.79 30.14
CA ASN A 45 39.99 5.92 31.06
C ASN A 45 38.67 6.33 31.75
N SER A 46 37.53 5.91 31.21
CA SER A 46 36.19 6.26 31.73
C SER A 46 35.15 5.20 31.34
N PRO A 47 34.05 5.06 32.12
CA PRO A 47 32.96 4.13 31.79
C PRO A 47 32.23 4.52 30.50
N SER A 48 32.25 5.80 30.11
CA SER A 48 31.67 6.25 28.84
C SER A 48 32.46 5.73 27.64
N GLN A 49 33.80 5.74 27.71
CA GLN A 49 34.65 5.16 26.66
C GLN A 49 34.45 3.65 26.53
N GLU A 50 34.33 2.93 27.64
CA GLU A 50 34.04 1.49 27.62
C GLU A 50 32.68 1.20 26.96
N ALA A 51 31.63 1.96 27.34
CA ALA A 51 30.30 1.82 26.74
C ALA A 51 30.31 2.16 25.24
N GLN A 52 31.03 3.21 24.86
CA GLN A 52 31.21 3.61 23.46
C GLN A 52 31.89 2.49 22.65
N TYR A 53 33.00 1.96 23.15
CA TYR A 53 33.71 0.86 22.51
C TYR A 53 32.81 -0.38 22.35
N LYS A 54 32.12 -0.80 23.42
CA LYS A 54 31.20 -1.95 23.38
C LYS A 54 30.10 -1.77 22.33
N ALA A 55 29.48 -0.59 22.29
CA ALA A 55 28.45 -0.28 21.29
C ALA A 55 28.99 -0.37 19.85
N LEU A 56 30.22 0.12 19.61
CA LEU A 56 30.86 0.08 18.29
C LEU A 56 31.18 -1.36 17.85
N ILE A 57 31.77 -2.20 18.71
CA ILE A 57 32.11 -3.59 18.34
C ILE A 57 30.88 -4.49 18.18
N GLU A 58 29.75 -4.14 18.78
CA GLU A 58 28.47 -4.82 18.56
C GLU A 58 27.80 -4.37 17.25
N GLU A 59 27.93 -3.10 16.88
CA GLU A 59 27.40 -2.55 15.62
C GLU A 59 28.22 -2.97 14.39
N PHE A 60 29.54 -3.14 14.54
CA PHE A 60 30.42 -3.54 13.45
C PHE A 60 30.40 -5.06 13.21
N ARG A 61 30.40 -5.43 11.92
CA ARG A 61 30.56 -6.79 11.41
C ARG A 61 32.00 -7.07 11.03
N CYS A 62 32.42 -8.33 11.16
CA CYS A 62 33.66 -8.79 10.55
C CYS A 62 33.40 -9.16 9.07
N PRO A 63 33.97 -8.42 8.09
CA PRO A 63 33.71 -8.65 6.66
C PRO A 63 34.30 -9.96 6.11
N LYS A 64 35.19 -10.62 6.87
CA LYS A 64 35.78 -11.92 6.50
C LYS A 64 35.20 -13.09 7.29
N CYS A 65 34.33 -12.83 8.25
CA CYS A 65 33.76 -13.83 9.12
C CYS A 65 32.34 -14.20 8.66
N GLN A 66 31.83 -15.34 9.12
CA GLN A 66 30.48 -15.79 8.79
C GLN A 66 29.43 -14.96 9.54
N ASN A 67 29.06 -13.79 8.98
CA ASN A 67 27.98 -12.90 9.46
C ASN A 67 27.96 -12.67 10.98
N GLN A 68 29.14 -12.47 11.57
CA GLN A 68 29.34 -12.22 12.99
C GLN A 68 29.74 -10.77 13.22
N ASN A 69 29.33 -10.22 14.37
CA ASN A 69 29.82 -8.93 14.84
C ASN A 69 31.30 -9.02 15.27
N LEU A 70 31.95 -7.87 15.46
CA LEU A 70 33.32 -7.86 15.97
C LEU A 70 33.35 -8.44 17.38
N ALA A 71 32.40 -8.06 18.25
CA ALA A 71 32.36 -8.54 19.62
C ALA A 71 32.44 -10.08 19.75
N GLY A 72 31.68 -10.82 18.94
CA GLY A 72 31.58 -12.27 18.98
C GLY A 72 32.52 -13.03 18.05
N SER A 73 33.36 -12.33 17.27
CA SER A 73 34.30 -12.97 16.35
C SER A 73 35.75 -12.84 16.81
N ASP A 74 36.47 -13.98 16.79
CA ASP A 74 37.88 -14.08 17.19
C ASP A 74 38.81 -14.36 15.99
N SER A 75 38.43 -13.92 14.79
CA SER A 75 39.35 -13.96 13.65
C SER A 75 40.48 -12.94 13.80
N GLN A 76 41.62 -13.18 13.16
CA GLN A 76 42.75 -12.24 13.15
C GLN A 76 42.33 -10.82 12.72
N ILE A 77 41.49 -10.71 11.68
CA ILE A 77 41.02 -9.40 11.22
C ILE A 77 40.08 -8.74 12.23
N ALA A 78 39.28 -9.52 12.96
CA ALA A 78 38.39 -8.98 13.99
C ALA A 78 39.19 -8.43 15.17
N GLN A 79 40.28 -9.09 15.57
CA GLN A 79 41.21 -8.59 16.60
C GLN A 79 41.88 -7.27 16.17
N ASP A 80 42.33 -7.18 14.91
CA ASP A 80 42.92 -5.95 14.38
C ASP A 80 41.90 -4.79 14.38
N LEU A 81 40.64 -5.08 14.02
CA LEU A 81 39.54 -4.12 14.04
C LEU A 81 39.14 -3.70 15.47
N LYS A 82 39.07 -4.64 16.41
CA LYS A 82 38.83 -4.38 17.85
C LYS A 82 39.90 -3.44 18.39
N ARG A 83 41.17 -3.77 18.17
CA ARG A 83 42.32 -2.96 18.58
C ARG A 83 42.27 -1.56 17.99
N LYS A 84 41.99 -1.44 16.68
CA LYS A 84 41.89 -0.14 16.02
C LYS A 84 40.74 0.70 16.57
N THR A 85 39.59 0.08 16.82
CA THR A 85 38.43 0.75 17.43
C THR A 85 38.79 1.25 18.83
N TYR A 86 39.44 0.41 19.64
CA TYR A 86 39.92 0.77 20.97
C TYR A 86 40.88 1.97 20.95
N GLU A 87 41.90 1.96 20.08
CA GLU A 87 42.84 3.07 19.92
C GLU A 87 42.12 4.40 19.64
N MET A 88 41.12 4.39 18.77
CA MET A 88 40.38 5.60 18.39
C MET A 88 39.46 6.09 19.52
N VAL A 89 38.85 5.18 20.27
CA VAL A 89 38.03 5.52 21.46
C VAL A 89 38.90 6.16 22.54
N ILE A 90 40.08 5.58 22.84
CA ILE A 90 41.02 6.15 23.81
C ILE A 90 41.57 7.49 23.33
N ALA A 91 41.78 7.66 22.02
CA ALA A 91 42.14 8.94 21.42
C ALA A 91 41.02 10.00 21.48
N GLY A 92 39.85 9.68 22.02
CA GLY A 92 38.73 10.60 22.21
C GLY A 92 37.94 10.90 20.93
N GLN A 93 38.00 10.03 19.93
CA GLN A 93 37.24 10.23 18.69
C GLN A 93 35.75 9.96 18.89
N SER A 94 34.93 10.69 18.13
CA SER A 94 33.47 10.50 18.12
C SER A 94 33.08 9.25 17.33
N ASP A 95 31.91 8.69 17.61
CA ASP A 95 31.41 7.51 16.88
C ASP A 95 31.33 7.76 15.38
N ALA A 96 30.99 8.98 14.96
CA ALA A 96 30.90 9.33 13.55
C ALA A 96 32.27 9.24 12.86
N GLN A 97 33.32 9.75 13.50
CA GLN A 97 34.69 9.67 12.99
C GLN A 97 35.19 8.22 12.94
N ILE A 98 34.89 7.43 13.98
CA ILE A 98 35.27 6.02 14.03
C ILE A 98 34.57 5.24 12.91
N ARG A 99 33.25 5.43 12.75
CA ARG A 99 32.49 4.79 11.66
C ARG A 99 33.04 5.20 10.29
N GLU A 100 33.31 6.48 10.08
CA GLU A 100 33.82 6.97 8.79
C GLU A 100 35.17 6.34 8.45
N TYR A 101 36.11 6.30 9.41
CA TYR A 101 37.39 5.62 9.23
C TYR A 101 37.20 4.13 8.89
N MET A 102 36.29 3.46 9.59
CA MET A 102 36.00 2.05 9.34
C MET A 102 35.43 1.83 7.94
N TYR A 103 34.55 2.72 7.46
CA TYR A 103 34.02 2.66 6.10
C TYR A 103 35.06 2.97 5.03
N GLU A 104 35.89 4.00 5.23
CA GLU A 104 36.92 4.40 4.28
C GLU A 104 37.95 3.28 4.07
N ARG A 105 38.31 2.57 5.16
CA ARG A 105 39.35 1.55 5.12
C ARG A 105 38.84 0.14 4.80
N TYR A 106 37.66 -0.22 5.30
CA TYR A 106 37.13 -1.59 5.22
C TYR A 106 35.83 -1.71 4.40
N GLY A 107 35.27 -0.59 3.95
CA GLY A 107 34.09 -0.54 3.09
C GLY A 107 32.75 -0.61 3.83
N ASP A 108 31.65 -0.58 3.09
CA ASP A 108 30.30 -0.45 3.64
C ASP A 108 29.79 -1.71 4.38
N PHE A 109 30.42 -2.87 4.12
CA PHE A 109 30.04 -4.15 4.72
C PHE A 109 30.44 -4.29 6.19
N ILE A 110 31.19 -3.34 6.74
CA ILE A 110 31.61 -3.35 8.14
C ILE A 110 30.48 -3.00 9.12
N SER A 111 29.36 -2.42 8.69
CA SER A 111 28.26 -2.06 9.60
C SER A 111 26.94 -2.68 9.15
N TYR A 112 26.07 -3.01 10.11
CA TYR A 112 24.69 -3.40 9.81
C TYR A 112 23.86 -2.25 9.21
N LYS A 113 24.30 -1.00 9.39
CA LYS A 113 23.60 0.18 8.90
C LYS A 113 24.43 0.84 7.80
N PRO A 114 24.09 0.64 6.51
CA PRO A 114 24.78 1.33 5.44
C PRO A 114 24.53 2.84 5.57
N PRO A 115 25.56 3.69 5.47
CA PRO A 115 25.40 5.13 5.60
C PRO A 115 24.56 5.69 4.44
N VAL A 116 23.85 6.79 4.73
CA VAL A 116 23.09 7.53 3.73
C VAL A 116 24.08 8.42 2.97
N ARG A 117 24.56 7.95 1.81
CA ARG A 117 25.46 8.68 0.91
C ARG A 117 24.70 9.14 -0.33
N PRO A 118 25.23 10.11 -1.11
CA PRO A 118 24.64 10.49 -2.39
C PRO A 118 24.47 9.31 -3.36
N SER A 119 25.35 8.30 -3.28
CA SER A 119 25.24 7.08 -4.09
C SER A 119 24.12 6.13 -3.64
N THR A 120 23.80 6.08 -2.34
CA THR A 120 22.74 5.22 -1.79
C THR A 120 21.40 5.95 -1.66
N TRP A 121 21.35 7.27 -1.91
CA TRP A 121 20.14 8.08 -1.80
C TRP A 121 18.95 7.54 -2.58
N ILE A 122 19.18 7.06 -3.81
CA ILE A 122 18.10 6.49 -4.60
C ILE A 122 17.48 5.28 -3.89
N LEU A 123 18.27 4.42 -3.24
CA LEU A 123 17.76 3.27 -2.50
C LEU A 123 16.88 3.68 -1.31
N TRP A 124 17.24 4.77 -0.63
CA TRP A 124 16.53 5.26 0.56
C TRP A 124 15.26 6.05 0.20
N TYR A 125 15.30 6.91 -0.83
CA TYR A 125 14.21 7.82 -1.14
C TYR A 125 13.27 7.33 -2.25
N PHE A 126 13.71 6.42 -3.12
CA PHE A 126 12.87 5.92 -4.20
C PHE A 126 11.60 5.19 -3.71
N PRO A 127 11.66 4.25 -2.76
CA PRO A 127 10.46 3.58 -2.26
C PRO A 127 9.41 4.52 -1.65
N PRO A 128 9.74 5.43 -0.70
CA PRO A 128 8.74 6.35 -0.15
C PRO A 128 8.25 7.37 -1.18
N LEU A 129 9.10 7.81 -2.10
CA LEU A 129 8.71 8.78 -3.13
C LEU A 129 7.65 8.20 -4.07
N ILE A 130 7.82 6.95 -4.54
CA ILE A 130 6.80 6.29 -5.35
C ILE A 130 5.51 6.09 -4.57
N LEU A 131 5.58 5.68 -3.30
CA LEU A 131 4.40 5.50 -2.46
C LEU A 131 3.59 6.80 -2.35
N ILE A 132 4.26 7.92 -2.10
CA ILE A 132 3.63 9.25 -2.03
C ILE A 132 2.98 9.60 -3.37
N LEU A 133 3.66 9.40 -4.49
CA LEU A 133 3.11 9.68 -5.82
C LEU A 133 1.87 8.83 -6.14
N LEU A 134 1.88 7.55 -5.76
CA LEU A 134 0.73 6.65 -5.96
C LEU A 134 -0.46 7.07 -5.10
N VAL A 135 -0.23 7.38 -3.82
CA VAL A 135 -1.29 7.85 -2.92
C VAL A 135 -1.85 9.19 -3.39
N ALA A 136 -0.99 10.14 -3.75
CA ALA A 136 -1.42 11.44 -4.28
C ALA A 136 -2.21 11.28 -5.59
N GLY A 137 -1.75 10.44 -6.51
CA GLY A 137 -2.45 10.14 -7.76
C GLY A 137 -3.79 9.45 -7.55
N TRP A 138 -3.88 8.53 -6.59
CA TRP A 138 -5.13 7.86 -6.21
C TRP A 138 -6.14 8.85 -5.63
N LEU A 139 -5.72 9.68 -4.65
CA LEU A 139 -6.55 10.74 -4.07
C LEU A 139 -7.00 11.77 -5.11
N TRP A 140 -6.15 12.09 -6.09
CA TRP A 140 -6.52 13.01 -7.16
C TRP A 140 -7.59 12.40 -8.09
N ARG A 141 -7.45 11.12 -8.45
CA ARG A 141 -8.45 10.41 -9.25
C ARG A 141 -9.80 10.30 -8.54
N THR A 142 -9.83 10.00 -7.24
CA THR A 142 -11.09 9.90 -6.49
C THR A 142 -11.80 11.25 -6.41
N LYS A 143 -11.06 12.34 -6.18
CA LYS A 143 -11.62 13.71 -6.22
C LYS A 143 -12.13 14.10 -7.61
N GLN A 144 -11.39 13.77 -8.68
CA GLN A 144 -11.84 14.01 -10.07
C GLN A 144 -13.14 13.25 -10.38
N GLY A 145 -13.24 11.98 -9.96
CA GLY A 145 -14.45 11.18 -10.15
C GLY A 145 -15.70 11.76 -9.46
N GLN A 146 -15.54 12.32 -8.26
CA GLN A 146 -16.64 13.00 -7.56
C GLN A 146 -17.02 14.33 -8.23
N ARG A 147 -16.03 15.12 -8.67
CA ARG A 147 -16.29 16.37 -9.40
C ARG A 147 -17.03 16.13 -10.70
N ASN A 148 -16.65 15.09 -11.45
CA ASN A 148 -17.30 14.76 -12.73
C ASN A 148 -18.73 14.24 -12.51
N LYS A 149 -18.98 13.46 -11.46
CA LYS A 149 -20.35 13.05 -11.09
C LYS A 149 -21.21 14.25 -10.69
N ALA A 150 -20.68 15.15 -9.85
CA ALA A 150 -21.39 16.37 -9.45
C ALA A 150 -21.70 17.28 -10.65
N LEU A 151 -20.75 17.42 -11.58
CA LEU A 151 -20.97 18.20 -12.82
C LEU A 151 -22.03 17.54 -13.71
N ALA A 152 -21.99 16.22 -13.87
CA ALA A 152 -22.99 15.48 -14.65
C ALA A 152 -24.39 15.58 -14.03
N THR A 153 -24.53 15.49 -12.70
CA THR A 153 -25.82 15.69 -12.01
C THR A 153 -26.31 17.12 -12.14
N ALA A 154 -25.43 18.12 -12.05
CA ALA A 154 -25.79 19.52 -12.24
C ALA A 154 -26.26 19.80 -13.68
N GLN A 155 -25.65 19.16 -14.67
CA GLN A 155 -26.06 19.25 -16.08
C GLN A 155 -27.40 18.55 -16.33
N ALA A 156 -27.63 17.38 -15.73
CA ALA A 156 -28.91 16.68 -15.82
C ALA A 156 -30.07 17.49 -15.20
N ALA A 157 -29.84 18.11 -14.04
CA ALA A 157 -30.84 18.99 -13.41
C ALA A 157 -31.17 20.23 -14.27
N GLN A 158 -30.18 20.77 -15.00
CA GLN A 158 -30.41 21.89 -15.92
C GLN A 158 -31.20 21.48 -17.17
N SER A 159 -30.99 20.27 -17.71
CA SER A 159 -31.77 19.78 -18.85
C SER A 159 -33.24 19.58 -18.50
N ASP A 160 -33.55 19.08 -17.30
CA ASP A 160 -34.93 18.86 -16.85
C ASP A 160 -35.67 20.19 -16.67
N THR A 161 -35.00 21.18 -16.08
CA THR A 161 -35.57 22.54 -15.92
C THR A 161 -35.82 23.21 -17.27
N LYS A 162 -34.91 23.03 -18.24
CA LYS A 162 -35.05 23.57 -19.60
C LYS A 162 -36.11 22.83 -20.42
N ALA A 163 -36.35 21.55 -20.15
CA ALA A 163 -37.44 20.79 -20.75
C ALA A 163 -38.80 21.25 -20.21
N ALA A 164 -38.89 21.48 -18.89
CA ALA A 164 -40.10 22.00 -18.26
C ALA A 164 -40.45 23.43 -18.72
N SER A 165 -39.45 24.30 -18.93
CA SER A 165 -39.69 25.64 -19.47
C SER A 165 -40.21 25.60 -20.91
N ARG A 166 -39.75 24.66 -21.74
CA ARG A 166 -40.24 24.50 -23.12
C ARG A 166 -41.69 24.01 -23.21
N LEU A 167 -42.09 23.13 -22.29
CA LEU A 167 -43.48 22.67 -22.22
C LEU A 167 -44.43 23.79 -21.79
N THR A 168 -44.01 24.61 -20.82
CA THR A 168 -44.79 25.79 -20.40
C THR A 168 -44.83 26.87 -21.48
N ASP A 169 -43.74 27.08 -22.21
CA ASP A 169 -43.73 27.98 -23.38
C ASP A 169 -44.66 27.47 -24.48
N ALA A 170 -44.69 26.15 -24.75
CA ALA A 170 -45.59 25.56 -25.73
C ALA A 170 -47.07 25.66 -25.32
N ASP A 171 -47.38 25.36 -24.06
CA ASP A 171 -48.75 25.44 -23.52
C ASP A 171 -49.26 26.90 -23.51
N LYS A 172 -48.36 27.85 -23.21
CA LYS A 172 -48.66 29.27 -23.32
C LYS A 172 -48.96 29.69 -24.76
N ILE A 173 -48.16 29.24 -25.74
CA ILE A 173 -48.40 29.54 -27.16
C ILE A 173 -49.75 28.98 -27.63
N GLU A 174 -50.09 27.74 -27.23
CA GLU A 174 -51.38 27.12 -27.56
C GLU A 174 -52.57 27.92 -26.99
N SER A 175 -52.44 28.39 -25.73
CA SER A 175 -53.48 29.20 -25.09
C SER A 175 -53.70 30.56 -25.75
N GLU A 176 -52.61 31.21 -26.20
CA GLU A 176 -52.65 32.49 -26.91
C GLU A 176 -53.30 32.30 -28.29
N LEU A 177 -52.93 31.24 -29.02
CA LEU A 177 -53.47 30.94 -30.35
C LEU A 177 -54.99 30.69 -30.31
N SER A 178 -55.47 29.92 -29.33
CA SER A 178 -56.91 29.65 -29.15
C SER A 178 -57.72 30.93 -28.86
N SER A 179 -57.16 31.86 -28.07
CA SER A 179 -57.81 33.14 -27.77
C SER A 179 -57.90 34.04 -29.00
N GLU A 180 -56.86 34.03 -29.84
CA GLU A 180 -56.80 34.81 -31.08
C GLU A 180 -57.76 34.25 -32.14
N GLU A 181 -57.85 32.92 -32.27
CA GLU A 181 -58.79 32.24 -33.16
C GLU A 181 -60.25 32.46 -32.74
N ALA A 182 -60.56 32.40 -31.44
CA ALA A 182 -61.89 32.71 -30.91
C ALA A 182 -62.30 34.17 -31.20
N ALA A 183 -61.37 35.11 -31.10
CA ALA A 183 -61.61 36.51 -31.46
C ALA A 183 -61.89 36.67 -32.97
N LYS A 184 -61.12 35.99 -33.83
CA LYS A 184 -61.32 36.00 -35.29
C LYS A 184 -62.66 35.41 -35.71
N LEU A 185 -63.07 34.29 -35.10
CA LEU A 185 -64.34 33.64 -35.40
C LEU A 185 -65.53 34.55 -35.05
N ASN A 186 -65.50 35.17 -33.87
CA ASN A 186 -66.55 36.12 -33.46
C ASN A 186 -66.61 37.35 -34.39
N ALA A 187 -65.46 37.85 -34.86
CA ALA A 187 -65.42 38.92 -35.84
C ALA A 187 -66.05 38.52 -37.19
N LEU A 188 -65.78 37.29 -37.67
CA LEU A 188 -66.37 36.76 -38.89
C LEU A 188 -67.89 36.53 -38.76
N LEU A 189 -68.34 36.01 -37.62
CA LEU A 189 -69.77 35.82 -37.35
C LEU A 189 -70.51 37.17 -37.32
N ARG A 190 -69.92 38.23 -36.75
CA ARG A 190 -70.52 39.57 -36.84
C ARG A 190 -70.60 40.11 -38.26
N LYS A 191 -69.63 39.76 -39.11
CA LYS A 191 -69.59 40.20 -40.51
C LYS A 191 -70.66 39.51 -41.37
N HIS A 192 -71.00 38.25 -41.08
CA HIS A 192 -71.96 37.45 -41.87
C HIS A 192 -73.33 37.25 -41.20
N GLY A 193 -73.45 37.47 -39.89
CA GLY A 193 -74.69 37.32 -39.11
C GLY A 193 -75.72 38.43 -39.30
N SER A 194 -75.53 39.35 -40.25
CA SER A 194 -76.48 40.44 -40.54
C SER A 194 -77.49 40.12 -41.65
N THR A 195 -77.56 38.87 -42.14
CA THR A 195 -78.52 38.46 -43.18
C THR A 195 -79.23 37.16 -42.82
N SER A 196 -80.01 37.13 -41.75
CA SER A 196 -81.14 36.19 -41.60
C SER A 196 -82.04 36.65 -40.46
N ASP A 197 -82.73 37.77 -40.69
CA ASP A 197 -83.97 38.13 -40.01
C ASP A 197 -84.80 38.99 -40.96
N ALA A 198 -85.57 38.32 -41.83
CA ALA A 198 -86.82 38.83 -42.40
C ALA A 198 -87.42 37.77 -43.33
N ASN A 199 -88.36 36.96 -42.85
CA ASN A 199 -89.75 36.97 -43.33
C ASN A 199 -90.57 35.86 -42.63
N SER A 200 -91.55 36.26 -41.82
CA SER A 200 -92.76 35.47 -41.49
C SER A 200 -93.72 35.52 -42.72
N PRO A 201 -94.93 34.92 -42.80
CA PRO A 201 -95.73 34.22 -41.78
C PRO A 201 -96.58 33.03 -42.34
N THR A 202 -97.58 32.61 -41.53
CA THR A 202 -98.91 32.04 -41.90
C THR A 202 -99.15 30.52 -42.02
N LYS A 203 -99.71 29.96 -40.93
CA LYS A 203 -101.07 29.38 -40.78
C LYS A 203 -101.78 28.79 -42.03
N ARG A 204 -102.13 27.48 -42.01
CA ARG A 204 -103.32 26.82 -42.64
C ARG A 204 -103.33 25.34 -42.23
N SER A 205 -104.14 24.89 -41.26
CA SER A 205 -105.51 24.33 -41.34
C SER A 205 -105.75 23.22 -42.37
N ASP A 206 -106.25 22.12 -41.84
CA ASP A 206 -107.22 21.16 -42.39
C ASP A 206 -106.81 20.00 -43.31
N SER A 207 -107.39 18.86 -42.90
CA SER A 207 -108.14 17.86 -43.68
C SER A 207 -107.40 16.85 -44.55
N ASP A 208 -107.67 15.59 -44.18
CA ASP A 208 -107.97 14.46 -45.07
C ASP A 208 -106.86 13.96 -46.00
N LEU A 209 -106.52 12.67 -45.89
CA LEU A 209 -107.23 11.60 -46.63
C LEU A 209 -106.39 10.30 -46.55
N LYS A 210 -106.97 9.31 -45.86
CA LYS A 210 -107.08 7.88 -46.24
C LYS A 210 -105.83 7.00 -46.31
#